data_AF-A0A3N2M1X5-F1
#
_entry.id   AF-A0A3N2M1X5-F1
#
_cell.length_a   1.000
_cell.length_b   1.000
_cell.length_c   1.000
_cell.angle_alpha   90.00
_cell.angle_beta   90.00
_cell.angle_gamma   90.00
#
_symmetry.space_group_name_H-M   'P 1'
#
loop_
_entity.id
_entity.type
_entity.pdbx_description
1 polymer ?
#
loop_
_entity_poly.entity_id
_entity_poly.type
_entity_poly.pdbx_seq_one_letter_code
_entity_poly.pdbx_strand_id
1 'polypeptide(L)'
;MKTITDRHFERIDEFFVNEFIEEGLILDGCIINIFDVVSVNFIGKVEIRNCILSEFKILGCWFEGGLSFSHNIVKSPINYEMGGHNKEVFELNGNIFNGFFSFFDCQFDAEERIENNIFMQGSDLLYKEQKGFDNSFNNGLILTNNLGRLDMMECTACN
;
A
#
# COMPACT_ATOMS: atom_id res chain seq x y z
N MET A 1 3.11 -19.34 0.41
CA MET A 1 2.59 -18.25 1.24
C MET A 1 2.13 -18.76 2.59
N LYS A 2 2.66 -18.17 3.67
CA LYS A 2 2.19 -18.39 5.03
C LYS A 2 0.89 -17.63 5.25
N THR A 3 -0.11 -18.24 5.90
CA THR A 3 -1.35 -17.57 6.30
C THR A 3 -1.40 -17.38 7.81
N ILE A 4 -1.79 -16.19 8.25
CA ILE A 4 -2.04 -15.84 9.65
C ILE A 4 -3.38 -15.11 9.73
N THR A 5 -4.28 -15.63 10.56
CA THR A 5 -5.65 -15.12 10.66
C THR A 5 -6.04 -14.75 12.08
N ASP A 6 -6.96 -13.78 12.22
CA ASP A 6 -7.69 -13.45 13.45
C ASP A 6 -6.78 -13.16 14.66
N ARG A 7 -5.65 -12.48 14.41
CA ARG A 7 -4.69 -12.12 15.46
C ARG A 7 -4.63 -10.63 15.69
N HIS A 8 -4.31 -10.28 16.93
CA HIS A 8 -3.86 -8.95 17.29
C HIS A 8 -2.33 -8.90 17.32
N PHE A 9 -1.75 -7.95 16.59
CA PHE A 9 -0.33 -7.67 16.59
C PHE A 9 -0.08 -6.27 17.12
N GLU A 10 0.80 -6.16 18.11
CA GLU A 10 1.32 -4.85 18.51
C GLU A 10 2.22 -4.27 17.42
N ARG A 11 3.09 -5.11 16.85
CA ARG A 11 3.94 -4.74 15.74
C ARG A 11 4.21 -5.94 14.83
N ILE A 12 4.20 -5.69 13.54
CA ILE A 12 4.82 -6.52 12.50
C ILE A 12 5.94 -5.66 11.92
N ASP A 13 7.16 -6.17 11.93
CA ASP A 13 8.35 -5.48 11.42
C ASP A 13 9.19 -6.35 10.49
N GLU A 14 10.29 -5.81 9.99
CA GLU A 14 11.24 -6.52 9.12
C GLU A 14 11.69 -7.89 9.67
N PHE A 15 11.88 -8.00 10.99
CA PHE A 15 12.32 -9.25 11.63
C PHE A 15 11.21 -10.30 11.58
N PHE A 16 9.97 -9.87 11.82
CA PHE A 16 8.82 -10.75 11.71
C PHE A 16 8.62 -11.26 10.27
N VAL A 17 8.75 -10.37 9.27
CA VAL A 17 8.46 -10.74 7.88
C VAL A 17 9.62 -11.44 7.18
N ASN A 18 10.82 -11.46 7.76
CA ASN A 18 12.03 -11.99 7.12
C ASN A 18 11.87 -13.44 6.61
N GLU A 19 11.19 -14.31 7.35
CA GLU A 19 10.94 -15.70 6.91
C GLU A 19 9.89 -15.81 5.79
N PHE A 20 9.15 -14.75 5.50
CA PHE A 20 8.09 -14.72 4.48
C PHE A 20 8.45 -13.90 3.24
N ILE A 21 9.64 -13.27 3.21
CA ILE A 21 10.09 -12.44 2.08
C ILE A 21 10.03 -13.20 0.75
N GLU A 22 10.48 -14.46 0.73
CA GLU A 22 10.47 -15.29 -0.49
C GLU A 22 9.17 -16.07 -0.66
N GLU A 23 8.63 -16.63 0.43
CA GLU A 23 7.48 -17.54 0.37
C GLU A 23 6.12 -16.82 0.23
N GLY A 24 6.08 -15.53 0.58
CA GLY A 24 4.90 -14.68 0.64
C GLY A 24 4.08 -14.86 1.92
N LEU A 25 3.23 -13.87 2.20
CA LEU A 25 2.49 -13.72 3.46
C LEU A 25 1.03 -13.36 3.19
N ILE A 26 0.12 -14.01 3.91
CA ILE A 26 -1.30 -13.66 3.97
C ILE A 26 -1.66 -13.30 5.40
N LEU A 27 -2.18 -12.07 5.59
CA LEU A 27 -2.80 -11.60 6.82
C LEU A 27 -4.31 -11.43 6.58
N ASP A 28 -5.14 -12.11 7.38
CA ASP A 28 -6.60 -12.10 7.22
C ASP A 28 -7.32 -11.86 8.55
N GLY A 29 -8.20 -10.87 8.62
CA GLY A 29 -8.97 -10.61 9.84
C GLY A 29 -8.14 -10.14 11.03
N CYS A 30 -6.94 -9.62 10.80
CA CYS A 30 -6.03 -9.19 11.86
C CYS A 30 -6.27 -7.73 12.28
N ILE A 31 -5.97 -7.43 13.55
CA ILE A 31 -5.81 -6.07 14.05
C ILE A 31 -4.33 -5.83 14.28
N ILE A 32 -3.76 -4.84 13.60
CA ILE A 32 -2.32 -4.59 13.62
C ILE A 32 -2.11 -3.14 14.06
N ASN A 33 -1.46 -2.93 15.20
CA ASN A 33 -1.17 -1.58 15.64
C ASN A 33 -0.12 -0.93 14.73
N ILE A 34 1.02 -1.59 14.50
CA ILE A 34 2.05 -1.08 13.60
C ILE A 34 2.47 -2.16 12.61
N PHE A 35 2.28 -1.93 11.32
CA PHE A 35 2.90 -2.71 10.25
C PHE A 35 4.03 -1.87 9.65
N ASP A 36 5.28 -2.22 9.94
CA ASP A 36 6.46 -1.41 9.64
C ASP A 36 7.52 -2.21 8.91
N VAL A 37 7.46 -2.15 7.58
CA VAL A 37 8.32 -2.89 6.67
C VAL A 37 9.07 -1.94 5.74
N VAL A 38 9.41 -0.77 6.27
CA VAL A 38 10.21 0.23 5.56
C VAL A 38 11.46 -0.42 4.97
N SER A 39 11.74 -0.15 3.70
CA SER A 39 12.87 -0.70 2.94
C SER A 39 12.91 -2.24 2.79
N VAL A 40 11.82 -2.95 3.09
CA VAL A 40 11.72 -4.40 2.84
C VAL A 40 11.32 -4.64 1.39
N ASN A 41 11.99 -5.61 0.74
CA ASN A 41 11.62 -6.09 -0.59
C ASN A 41 10.98 -7.48 -0.48
N PHE A 42 9.69 -7.57 -0.79
CA PHE A 42 8.94 -8.81 -0.84
C PHE A 42 9.03 -9.45 -2.23
N ILE A 43 9.75 -10.57 -2.30
CA ILE A 43 9.88 -11.37 -3.53
C ILE A 43 8.63 -12.25 -3.72
N GLY A 44 8.10 -12.80 -2.63
CA GLY A 44 6.84 -13.52 -2.60
C GLY A 44 5.66 -12.57 -2.47
N LYS A 45 4.49 -12.99 -2.96
CA LYS A 45 3.26 -12.21 -2.91
C LYS A 45 2.84 -11.90 -1.47
N VAL A 46 2.38 -10.67 -1.24
CA VAL A 46 1.78 -10.24 0.02
C VAL A 46 0.28 -10.04 -0.17
N GLU A 47 -0.52 -10.66 0.69
CA GLU A 47 -1.96 -10.43 0.77
C GLU A 47 -2.32 -9.95 2.17
N ILE A 48 -2.97 -8.79 2.27
CA ILE A 48 -3.50 -8.27 3.53
C ILE A 48 -4.98 -7.99 3.29
N ARG A 49 -5.86 -8.66 4.03
CA ARG A 49 -7.29 -8.52 3.83
C ARG A 49 -8.11 -8.55 5.11
N ASN A 50 -9.24 -7.85 5.11
CA ASN A 50 -10.15 -7.76 6.25
C ASN A 50 -9.45 -7.29 7.55
N CYS A 51 -8.36 -6.53 7.44
CA CYS A 51 -7.55 -6.10 8.58
C CYS A 51 -7.84 -4.66 8.98
N ILE A 52 -7.53 -4.34 10.24
CA ILE A 52 -7.49 -2.95 10.73
C ILE A 52 -6.05 -2.63 11.11
N LEU A 53 -5.47 -1.64 10.44
CA LEU A 53 -4.10 -1.18 10.68
C LEU A 53 -4.15 0.20 11.34
N SER A 54 -3.54 0.37 12.49
CA SER A 54 -3.41 1.70 13.09
C SER A 54 -2.34 2.52 12.36
N GLU A 55 -1.18 1.91 12.06
CA GLU A 55 -0.11 2.47 11.23
C GLU A 55 0.34 1.47 10.15
N PHE A 56 0.49 1.95 8.91
CA PHE A 56 1.04 1.18 7.78
C PHE A 56 2.22 1.92 7.15
N LYS A 57 3.43 1.46 7.46
CA LYS A 57 4.71 2.10 7.07
C LYS A 57 5.40 1.25 6.03
N ILE A 58 5.42 1.76 4.80
CA ILE A 58 5.92 1.06 3.61
C ILE A 58 6.87 1.92 2.77
N LEU A 59 7.44 2.99 3.35
CA LEU A 59 8.43 3.81 2.66
C LEU A 59 9.58 2.94 2.13
N GLY A 60 9.93 3.08 0.85
CA GLY A 60 10.97 2.30 0.19
C GLY A 60 10.70 0.79 0.09
N CYS A 61 9.46 0.34 0.35
CA CYS A 61 9.10 -1.06 0.30
C CYS A 61 8.78 -1.49 -1.15
N TRP A 62 9.27 -2.65 -1.57
CA TRP A 62 8.97 -3.21 -2.90
C TRP A 62 8.13 -4.47 -2.75
N PHE A 63 7.05 -4.56 -3.53
CA PHE A 63 6.22 -5.76 -3.61
C PHE A 63 6.48 -6.43 -4.95
N GLU A 64 7.70 -6.93 -5.17
CA GLU A 64 8.10 -7.57 -6.43
C GLU A 64 7.16 -8.72 -6.81
N GLY A 65 6.77 -9.54 -5.82
CA GLY A 65 5.80 -10.63 -5.98
C GLY A 65 4.33 -10.20 -6.01
N GLY A 66 4.06 -8.90 -5.99
CA GLY A 66 2.73 -8.31 -6.00
C GLY A 66 2.14 -8.09 -4.59
N LEU A 67 1.21 -7.15 -4.52
CA LEU A 67 0.43 -6.85 -3.31
C LEU A 67 -1.06 -7.00 -3.62
N SER A 68 -1.78 -7.75 -2.81
CA SER A 68 -3.24 -7.67 -2.74
C SER A 68 -3.64 -7.11 -1.39
N PHE A 69 -4.10 -5.86 -1.38
CA PHE A 69 -4.53 -5.16 -0.19
C PHE A 69 -6.04 -4.90 -0.30
N SER A 70 -6.87 -5.66 0.41
CA SER A 70 -8.32 -5.59 0.21
C SER A 70 -9.17 -5.56 1.48
N HIS A 71 -10.25 -4.77 1.44
CA HIS A 71 -11.20 -4.68 2.55
C HIS A 71 -10.56 -4.31 3.90
N ASN A 72 -9.47 -3.53 3.87
CA ASN A 72 -8.78 -3.09 5.08
C ASN A 72 -9.20 -1.68 5.49
N ILE A 73 -8.97 -1.36 6.75
CA ILE A 73 -9.05 0.00 7.28
C ILE A 73 -7.66 0.42 7.75
N VAL A 74 -7.11 1.48 7.17
CA VAL A 74 -5.86 2.11 7.64
C VAL A 74 -6.21 3.43 8.32
N LYS A 75 -5.81 3.58 9.58
CA LYS A 75 -6.16 4.76 10.39
C LYS A 75 -5.21 5.93 10.18
N SER A 76 -3.91 5.66 10.00
CA SER A 76 -2.89 6.70 9.79
C SER A 76 -2.81 7.15 8.33
N PRO A 77 -2.13 8.28 8.07
CA PRO A 77 -1.51 8.53 6.77
C PRO A 77 -0.52 7.43 6.39
N ILE A 78 -0.28 7.29 5.08
CA ILE A 78 0.69 6.35 4.51
C ILE A 78 1.63 7.16 3.63
N ASN A 79 2.94 6.97 3.78
CA ASN A 79 3.93 7.43 2.82
C ASN A 79 4.50 6.23 2.08
N TYR A 80 4.20 6.12 0.80
CA TYR A 80 4.76 5.15 -0.11
C TYR A 80 5.66 5.84 -1.13
N GLU A 81 6.86 6.19 -0.67
CA GLU A 81 7.90 6.84 -1.45
C GLU A 81 8.95 5.82 -1.91
N MET A 82 9.53 6.01 -3.10
CA MET A 82 10.58 5.14 -3.69
C MET A 82 10.14 3.66 -3.78
N GLY A 83 8.85 3.46 -4.02
CA GLY A 83 8.19 2.17 -4.03
C GLY A 83 7.86 1.66 -5.44
N GLY A 84 6.92 0.75 -5.51
CA GLY A 84 6.21 0.42 -6.75
C GLY A 84 6.89 -0.54 -7.70
N HIS A 85 8.15 -0.95 -7.50
CA HIS A 85 8.94 -1.88 -8.33
C HIS A 85 8.37 -3.32 -8.43
N ASN A 86 7.09 -3.42 -8.74
CA ASN A 86 6.27 -4.60 -8.67
C ASN A 86 6.28 -5.23 -10.05
N LYS A 87 6.84 -6.43 -10.14
CA LYS A 87 6.85 -7.22 -11.39
C LYS A 87 5.52 -7.94 -11.61
N GLU A 88 4.74 -8.06 -10.53
CA GLU A 88 3.41 -8.63 -10.48
C GLU A 88 2.40 -7.58 -10.02
N VAL A 89 1.11 -7.87 -10.21
CA VAL A 89 -0.01 -6.94 -9.93
C VAL A 89 0.06 -6.40 -8.50
N PHE A 90 -0.09 -5.08 -8.37
CA PHE A 90 -0.43 -4.42 -7.12
C PHE A 90 -1.87 -3.93 -7.17
N GLU A 91 -2.62 -4.33 -6.15
CA GLU A 91 -4.05 -4.17 -6.06
C GLU A 91 -4.45 -3.57 -4.72
N LEU A 92 -5.16 -2.44 -4.78
CA LEU A 92 -5.89 -1.86 -3.66
C LEU A 92 -7.38 -1.98 -3.97
N ASN A 93 -8.11 -2.80 -3.21
CA ASN A 93 -9.53 -3.05 -3.49
C ASN A 93 -10.43 -2.95 -2.25
N GLY A 94 -11.42 -2.06 -2.27
CA GLY A 94 -12.43 -1.99 -1.19
C GLY A 94 -11.91 -1.50 0.15
N ASN A 95 -10.79 -0.76 0.19
CA ASN A 95 -10.18 -0.29 1.44
C ASN A 95 -10.72 1.08 1.88
N ILE A 96 -10.52 1.40 3.15
CA ILE A 96 -10.73 2.73 3.73
C ILE A 96 -9.39 3.27 4.24
N PHE A 97 -8.90 4.34 3.60
CA PHE A 97 -7.73 5.08 4.02
C PHE A 97 -8.17 6.38 4.71
N ASN A 98 -8.03 6.43 6.04
CA ASN A 98 -8.47 7.58 6.82
C ASN A 98 -7.49 8.77 6.78
N GLY A 99 -6.19 8.49 6.61
CA GLY A 99 -5.17 9.51 6.38
C GLY A 99 -4.90 9.75 4.89
N PHE A 100 -4.05 10.73 4.60
CA PHE A 100 -3.54 10.95 3.25
C PHE A 100 -2.66 9.77 2.84
N PHE A 101 -2.84 9.26 1.62
CA PHE A 101 -2.01 8.19 1.07
C PHE A 101 -1.08 8.80 0.01
N SER A 102 0.16 9.08 0.42
CA SER A 102 1.19 9.61 -0.47
C SER A 102 1.89 8.49 -1.24
N PHE A 103 2.07 8.73 -2.53
CA PHE A 103 2.84 7.97 -3.51
C PHE A 103 3.81 8.93 -4.17
N PHE A 104 5.11 8.67 -4.00
CA PHE A 104 6.16 9.52 -4.58
C PHE A 104 7.26 8.66 -5.19
N ASP A 105 7.63 8.94 -6.44
CA ASP A 105 8.65 8.17 -7.17
C ASP A 105 8.36 6.65 -7.15
N CYS A 106 7.09 6.25 -7.27
CA CYS A 106 6.71 4.84 -7.41
C CYS A 106 6.78 4.39 -8.88
N GLN A 107 7.39 3.22 -9.12
CA GLN A 107 7.58 2.70 -10.47
C GLN A 107 6.89 1.37 -10.70
N PHE A 108 5.63 1.41 -11.12
CA PHE A 108 4.81 0.21 -11.32
C PHE A 108 5.05 -0.41 -12.70
N ASP A 109 5.72 -1.57 -12.69
CA ASP A 109 6.02 -2.34 -13.89
C ASP A 109 4.88 -3.27 -14.31
N ALA A 110 4.01 -3.70 -13.39
CA ALA A 110 2.81 -4.47 -13.70
C ALA A 110 1.58 -3.57 -13.95
N GLU A 111 0.43 -4.19 -14.25
CA GLU A 111 -0.86 -3.50 -14.23
C GLU A 111 -1.28 -3.21 -12.79
N GLU A 112 -1.61 -1.97 -12.52
CA GLU A 112 -2.07 -1.53 -11.20
C GLU A 112 -3.58 -1.46 -11.14
N ARG A 113 -4.16 -1.94 -10.04
CA ARG A 113 -5.62 -1.99 -9.84
C ARG A 113 -6.00 -1.30 -8.56
N ILE A 114 -6.61 -0.12 -8.68
CA ILE A 114 -7.06 0.64 -7.53
C ILE A 114 -8.56 0.83 -7.70
N GLU A 115 -9.33 0.03 -6.95
CA GLU A 115 -10.77 -0.12 -7.19
C GLU A 115 -11.58 -0.06 -5.90
N ASN A 116 -12.75 0.58 -5.94
CA ASN A 116 -13.73 0.60 -4.83
C ASN A 116 -13.18 1.11 -3.48
N ASN A 117 -12.09 1.89 -3.46
CA ASN A 117 -11.50 2.40 -2.22
C ASN A 117 -12.10 3.74 -1.79
N ILE A 118 -11.95 4.08 -0.51
CA ILE A 118 -12.27 5.38 0.06
C ILE A 118 -10.97 6.04 0.56
N PHE A 119 -10.56 7.12 -0.07
CA PHE A 119 -9.44 7.97 0.32
C PHE A 119 -9.98 9.22 1.03
N MET A 120 -10.11 9.17 2.36
CA MET A 120 -10.79 10.20 3.14
C MET A 120 -10.11 11.58 3.06
N GLN A 121 -8.78 11.60 3.03
CA GLN A 121 -7.98 12.83 2.90
C GLN A 121 -7.35 12.99 1.51
N GLY A 122 -7.63 12.05 0.60
CA GLY A 122 -7.07 12.03 -0.74
C GLY A 122 -5.70 11.35 -0.84
N SER A 123 -5.12 11.48 -2.03
CA SER A 123 -3.84 10.91 -2.44
C SER A 123 -3.25 11.76 -3.56
N ASP A 124 -1.92 11.68 -3.71
CA ASP A 124 -1.12 12.25 -4.80
C ASP A 124 -0.74 11.19 -5.87
N LEU A 125 -1.31 9.99 -5.84
CA LEU A 125 -1.07 8.90 -6.80
C LEU A 125 -0.97 9.37 -8.26
N LEU A 126 -1.91 10.21 -8.69
CA LEU A 126 -2.03 10.76 -10.05
C LEU A 126 -1.48 12.17 -10.19
N TYR A 127 -0.96 12.76 -9.11
CA TYR A 127 -0.36 14.07 -9.16
C TYR A 127 0.93 14.02 -10.01
N LYS A 128 1.12 15.03 -10.85
CA LYS A 128 2.28 15.10 -11.76
C LYS A 128 3.00 16.43 -11.56
N GLU A 129 4.24 16.36 -11.11
CA GLU A 129 5.15 17.50 -11.05
C GLU A 129 5.92 17.69 -12.35
N GLN A 130 6.05 16.65 -13.19
CA GLN A 130 6.82 16.63 -14.43
C GLN A 130 8.32 16.91 -14.22
N LYS A 131 8.86 16.44 -13.11
CA LYS A 131 10.28 16.61 -12.73
C LYS A 131 11.12 15.34 -12.85
N GLY A 132 10.55 14.27 -13.40
CA GLY A 132 11.24 13.00 -13.65
C GLY A 132 11.11 11.94 -12.54
N PHE A 133 10.34 12.24 -11.49
CA PHE A 133 10.03 11.35 -10.36
C PHE A 133 8.51 11.22 -10.13
N ASP A 134 7.71 11.49 -11.17
CA ASP A 134 6.27 11.22 -11.13
C ASP A 134 6.05 9.70 -11.09
N ASN A 135 4.99 9.25 -10.41
CA ASN A 135 4.62 7.84 -10.40
C ASN A 135 4.41 7.33 -11.84
N SER A 136 4.98 6.16 -12.16
CA SER A 136 4.88 5.54 -13.48
C SER A 136 4.06 4.25 -13.44
N PHE A 137 3.28 4.02 -14.50
CA PHE A 137 2.38 2.88 -14.65
C PHE A 137 2.63 2.23 -16.02
N ASN A 138 3.69 1.43 -16.12
CA ASN A 138 4.24 0.99 -17.40
C ASN A 138 3.30 0.05 -18.16
N ASN A 139 2.53 -0.77 -17.45
CA ASN A 139 1.52 -1.67 -18.03
C ASN A 139 0.07 -1.24 -17.73
N GLY A 140 -0.12 0.03 -17.36
CA GLY A 140 -1.44 0.63 -17.18
C GLY A 140 -1.91 0.66 -15.74
N LEU A 141 -2.96 1.46 -15.54
CA LEU A 141 -3.61 1.68 -14.25
C LEU A 141 -5.12 1.63 -14.45
N ILE A 142 -5.77 0.73 -13.72
CA ILE A 142 -7.21 0.61 -13.63
C ILE A 142 -7.68 1.38 -12.39
N LEU A 143 -8.54 2.38 -12.62
CA LEU A 143 -9.18 3.18 -11.58
C LEU A 143 -10.69 3.11 -11.71
N THR A 144 -11.33 2.39 -10.80
CA THR A 144 -12.79 2.16 -10.85
C THR A 144 -13.41 2.43 -9.49
N ASN A 145 -14.49 3.23 -9.43
CA ASN A 145 -15.32 3.42 -8.23
C ASN A 145 -14.56 3.85 -6.95
N ASN A 146 -13.43 4.56 -7.05
CA ASN A 146 -12.78 5.13 -5.87
C ASN A 146 -13.46 6.44 -5.45
N LEU A 147 -13.63 6.63 -4.14
CA LEU A 147 -14.09 7.87 -3.53
C LEU A 147 -12.90 8.64 -2.94
N GLY A 148 -12.85 9.95 -3.16
CA GLY A 148 -11.74 10.81 -2.75
C GLY A 148 -10.91 11.31 -3.94
N ARG A 149 -10.11 12.36 -3.74
CA ARG A 149 -9.22 12.90 -4.77
C ARG A 149 -7.90 12.13 -4.81
N LEU A 150 -7.42 11.80 -6.01
CA LEU A 150 -6.17 11.06 -6.21
C LEU A 150 -5.07 11.89 -6.90
N ASP A 151 -5.36 13.16 -7.17
CA ASP A 151 -4.54 14.07 -7.97
C ASP A 151 -4.19 15.35 -7.19
N MET A 152 -4.05 15.23 -5.86
CA MET A 152 -3.80 16.37 -4.99
C MET A 152 -2.61 16.14 -4.07
N MET A 153 -1.87 17.21 -3.82
CA MET A 153 -0.89 17.24 -2.75
C MET A 153 -1.60 17.32 -1.40
N GLU A 154 -0.97 16.75 -0.37
CA GLU A 154 -1.42 16.93 1.00
C GLU A 154 -1.43 18.43 1.33
N CYS A 155 -2.60 18.94 1.72
CA CYS A 155 -2.74 20.34 2.09
C CYS A 155 -2.24 20.52 3.53
N THR A 156 -0.95 20.74 3.69
CA THR A 156 -0.31 20.98 4.99
C THR A 156 -0.65 22.33 5.63
N ALA A 157 -1.48 23.15 4.95
CA ALA A 157 -1.81 24.53 5.32
C ALA A 157 -3.25 24.74 5.82
N CYS A 158 -3.88 23.73 6.42
CA CYS A 158 -5.14 23.89 7.17
C CYS A 158 -5.03 23.24 8.55
N ASN A 159 -4.25 23.85 9.45
CA ASN A 159 -4.36 23.66 10.90
C ASN A 159 -4.45 25.02 11.56
#